data_AF-A0A840HJ65-F1
#
_entry.id   AF-A0A840HJ65-F1
#
_cell.length_a   1.000
_cell.length_b   1.000
_cell.length_c   1.000
_cell.angle_alpha   90.00
_cell.angle_beta   90.00
_cell.angle_gamma   90.00
#
_symmetry.space_group_name_H-M   'P 1'
#
loop_
_entity.id
_entity.type
_entity.pdbx_description
1 polymer ?
#
loop_
_entity_poly.entity_id
_entity_poly.type
_entity_poly.pdbx_seq_one_letter_code
_entity_poly.pdbx_strand_id
1 'polypeptide(L)'
;MSTSADRHRMAASILSFEARRDKQGRLTIYRLPADDGGGAYEVAGINERFHPEEARMLADLIEGGHFQEAERAACEIIATYTDGVSSWSRKPAIECYLRDCCFNRGPRGAARILQRALHVPDSGVIDDAGRALVAAREDDTLELLQDLRAAREQYERDVAKRSETSKFWKGLVNRWNNALNVAKSFITSSEEVALTDTQIESPRIQPQSRGFSASRAATNAMLSSGVADASAEIAPIAEISAPLTSESTRPVALRALRLGSQGPLVKAWQSFLQGQHFDPGGLDGEFGDKSQAATSAFQAANGLTSDGVAGRETMMKAMQLGFELIEEPAADMTGSNFPPRPDFPPLENTAARRAVFGAFNFVSEPRPDNRENIRILGTWTRDNIVSVPIPQLRKALGPHAPASMQFHKLAAAQLKALWEEWESASLLDRILSFDGAFVPRFIRGSTTQLSNHAFGSAFDVNADENPLGARPKLVGTRGAVRELVPIANKHGFYWGGHFGSRPDGMHFEIAFIQ
;
A
#
# COMPACT_ATOMS: atom_id res chain seq x y z
N MET A 1 -7.18 22.79 -7.37
CA MET A 1 -7.52 23.06 -5.96
C MET A 1 -8.39 21.91 -5.48
N SER A 2 -8.38 21.59 -4.19
CA SER A 2 -9.26 20.57 -3.61
C SER A 2 -10.75 20.95 -3.71
N THR A 3 -11.62 19.94 -3.81
CA THR A 3 -13.06 20.12 -3.58
C THR A 3 -13.38 20.10 -2.08
N SER A 4 -14.62 20.43 -1.69
CA SER A 4 -15.09 20.26 -0.30
C SER A 4 -15.04 18.78 0.14
N ALA A 5 -15.34 17.85 -0.77
CA ALA A 5 -15.22 16.41 -0.51
C ALA A 5 -13.76 15.99 -0.30
N ASP A 6 -12.82 16.55 -1.05
CA ASP A 6 -11.38 16.34 -0.84
C ASP A 6 -10.93 16.88 0.52
N ARG A 7 -11.32 18.10 0.89
CA ARG A 7 -11.05 18.71 2.20
C ARG A 7 -11.50 17.79 3.34
N HIS A 8 -12.71 17.23 3.28
CA HIS A 8 -13.18 16.22 4.24
C HIS A 8 -12.40 14.90 4.16
N ARG A 9 -12.04 14.41 2.97
CA ARG A 9 -11.25 13.18 2.78
C ARG A 9 -9.83 13.30 3.37
N MET A 10 -9.20 14.47 3.24
CA MET A 10 -7.91 14.80 3.87
C MET A 10 -8.04 14.86 5.40
N ALA A 11 -9.04 15.58 5.91
CA ALA A 11 -9.25 15.70 7.35
C ALA A 11 -9.60 14.37 8.04
N ALA A 12 -10.44 13.54 7.41
CA ALA A 12 -10.76 12.19 7.88
C ALA A 12 -9.52 11.27 7.90
N SER A 13 -8.56 11.48 6.99
CA SER A 13 -7.30 10.74 6.98
C SER A 13 -6.39 11.14 8.14
N ILE A 14 -6.25 12.44 8.41
CA ILE A 14 -5.52 12.95 9.59
C ILE A 14 -6.19 12.44 10.88
N LEU A 15 -7.52 12.52 10.98
CA LEU A 15 -8.33 11.97 12.06
C LEU A 15 -8.05 10.47 12.28
N SER A 16 -7.88 9.68 11.21
CA SER A 16 -7.54 8.25 11.32
C SER A 16 -6.15 7.98 11.93
N PHE A 17 -5.23 8.95 11.84
CA PHE A 17 -3.88 8.84 12.40
C PHE A 17 -3.80 9.31 13.86
N GLU A 18 -4.66 10.23 14.29
CA GLU A 18 -4.69 10.75 15.67
C GLU A 18 -5.70 10.05 16.58
N ALA A 19 -6.79 9.52 16.02
CA ALA A 19 -7.92 9.01 16.79
C ALA A 19 -7.57 7.78 17.62
N ARG A 20 -7.49 7.97 18.94
CA ARG A 20 -7.64 6.84 19.87
C ARG A 20 -9.10 6.38 19.86
N ARG A 21 -9.27 5.06 19.80
CA ARG A 21 -10.57 4.40 19.67
C ARG A 21 -10.71 3.25 20.65
N ASP A 22 -11.94 2.94 21.03
CA ASP A 22 -12.26 1.79 21.89
C ASP A 22 -12.31 0.46 21.11
N LYS A 23 -12.67 -0.62 21.79
CA LYS A 23 -12.80 -1.98 21.19
C LYS A 23 -13.95 -2.09 20.17
N GLN A 24 -14.78 -1.05 20.06
CA GLN A 24 -15.90 -0.93 19.14
C GLN A 24 -15.59 0.07 18.00
N GLY A 25 -14.37 0.64 17.96
CA GLY A 25 -13.93 1.59 16.94
C GLY A 25 -14.39 3.04 17.16
N ARG A 26 -15.01 3.36 18.30
CA ARG A 26 -15.55 4.69 18.62
C ARG A 26 -14.46 5.59 19.21
N LEU A 27 -14.50 6.89 18.93
CA LEU A 27 -13.54 7.86 19.51
C LEU A 27 -13.53 7.80 21.05
N THR A 28 -12.36 7.98 21.64
CA THR A 28 -12.18 8.05 23.10
C THR A 28 -11.42 9.31 23.53
N ILE A 29 -11.79 9.83 24.70
CA ILE A 29 -11.04 10.89 25.39
C ILE A 29 -9.75 10.27 25.94
N TYR A 30 -8.60 10.84 25.59
CA TYR A 30 -7.31 10.41 26.13
C TYR A 30 -6.78 11.41 27.14
N ARG A 31 -6.61 10.98 28.40
CA ARG A 31 -5.96 11.79 29.43
C ARG A 31 -4.45 11.77 29.23
N LEU A 32 -3.86 12.97 29.16
CA LEU A 32 -2.44 13.16 28.89
C LEU A 32 -1.61 13.15 30.18
N PRO A 33 -0.34 12.73 30.14
CA PRO A 33 0.57 12.90 31.28
C PRO A 33 0.81 14.39 31.54
N ALA A 34 0.83 14.79 32.81
CA ALA A 34 0.99 16.20 33.21
C ALA A 34 2.26 16.86 32.63
N ASP A 35 3.32 16.07 32.41
CA ASP A 35 4.62 16.54 31.91
C ASP A 35 4.71 16.63 30.38
N ASP A 36 3.74 16.08 29.63
CA ASP A 36 3.80 15.97 28.15
C ASP A 36 3.36 17.28 27.44
N GLY A 37 3.08 18.33 28.21
CA GLY A 37 2.80 19.69 27.74
C GLY A 37 1.39 19.92 27.17
N GLY A 38 0.65 18.88 26.83
CA GLY A 38 -0.68 18.93 26.21
C GLY A 38 -1.89 19.04 27.17
N GLY A 39 -1.77 19.77 28.29
CA GLY A 39 -2.90 19.96 29.21
C GLY A 39 -3.43 18.66 29.83
N ALA A 40 -4.75 18.61 30.11
CA ALA A 40 -5.35 17.48 30.82
C ALA A 40 -5.76 16.31 29.91
N TYR A 41 -6.23 16.59 28.69
CA TYR A 41 -6.70 15.56 27.75
C TYR A 41 -6.72 16.02 26.29
N GLU A 42 -6.86 15.05 25.39
CA GLU A 42 -7.09 15.23 23.95
C GLU A 42 -8.24 14.35 23.47
N VAL A 43 -8.88 14.76 22.37
CA VAL A 43 -9.72 13.90 21.54
C VAL A 43 -9.19 13.99 20.11
N ALA A 44 -8.74 12.87 19.54
CA ALA A 44 -8.15 12.83 18.18
C ALA A 44 -7.05 13.89 17.94
N GLY A 45 -6.15 14.08 18.90
CA GLY A 45 -5.07 15.07 18.84
C GLY A 45 -5.51 16.53 19.04
N ILE A 46 -6.82 16.81 19.05
CA ILE A 46 -7.38 18.12 19.42
C ILE A 46 -7.27 18.24 20.95
N ASN A 47 -6.47 19.20 21.39
CA ASN A 47 -5.87 19.22 22.71
C ASN A 47 -6.46 20.33 23.61
N GLU A 48 -6.90 19.99 24.82
CA GLU A 48 -7.59 20.93 25.70
C GLU A 48 -6.78 22.20 26.05
N ARG A 49 -5.44 22.13 26.07
CA ARG A 49 -4.61 23.32 26.34
C ARG A 49 -4.61 24.35 25.21
N PHE A 50 -4.77 23.89 23.97
CA PHE A 50 -4.62 24.71 22.76
C PHE A 50 -5.95 24.95 22.04
N HIS A 51 -6.92 24.06 22.24
CA HIS A 51 -8.26 24.03 21.65
C HIS A 51 -9.30 23.71 22.75
N PRO A 52 -9.44 24.59 23.77
CA PRO A 52 -10.20 24.29 24.99
C PRO A 52 -11.71 24.22 24.79
N GLU A 53 -12.25 24.79 23.71
CA GLU A 53 -13.68 24.74 23.41
C GLU A 53 -14.00 23.52 22.56
N GLU A 54 -13.18 23.27 21.54
CA GLU A 54 -13.31 22.14 20.62
C GLU A 54 -13.07 20.80 21.33
N ALA A 55 -12.03 20.70 22.16
CA ALA A 55 -11.74 19.50 22.94
C ALA A 55 -12.86 19.19 23.95
N ARG A 56 -13.47 20.22 24.56
CA ARG A 56 -14.58 20.07 25.51
C ARG A 56 -15.84 19.61 24.82
N MET A 57 -16.24 20.26 23.72
CA MET A 57 -17.38 19.84 22.90
C MET A 57 -17.24 18.38 22.43
N LEU A 58 -16.04 17.96 22.04
CA LEU A 58 -15.78 16.57 21.65
C LEU A 58 -15.84 15.60 22.84
N ALA A 59 -15.40 16.01 24.03
CA ALA A 59 -15.55 15.23 25.26
C ALA A 59 -17.02 15.09 25.65
N ASP A 60 -17.78 16.18 25.67
CA ASP A 60 -19.22 16.21 26.01
C ASP A 60 -20.02 15.29 25.08
N LEU A 61 -19.73 15.30 23.77
CA LEU A 61 -20.35 14.39 22.79
C LEU A 61 -19.97 12.92 23.04
N ILE A 62 -18.74 12.62 23.45
CA ILE A 62 -18.30 11.25 23.77
C ILE A 62 -18.95 10.75 25.06
N GLU A 63 -19.02 11.58 26.11
CA GLU A 63 -19.63 11.22 27.39
C GLU A 63 -21.16 11.10 27.29
N GLY A 64 -21.81 11.90 26.46
CA GLY A 64 -23.22 11.74 26.07
C GLY A 64 -23.49 10.54 25.16
N GLY A 65 -22.46 9.88 24.61
CA GLY A 65 -22.60 8.73 23.70
C GLY A 65 -22.88 9.07 22.24
N HIS A 66 -22.74 10.33 21.84
CA HIS A 66 -22.95 10.86 20.48
C HIS A 66 -21.73 10.61 19.57
N PHE A 67 -21.17 9.39 19.56
CA PHE A 67 -19.87 9.08 18.94
C PHE A 67 -19.76 9.45 17.44
N GLN A 68 -20.84 9.27 16.67
CA GLN A 68 -20.86 9.63 15.23
C GLN A 68 -20.83 11.15 14.99
N GLU A 69 -21.35 11.93 15.95
CA GLU A 69 -21.38 13.38 15.92
C GLU A 69 -20.03 13.94 16.35
N ALA A 70 -19.43 13.37 17.41
CA ALA A 70 -18.05 13.64 17.80
C ALA A 70 -17.06 13.39 16.65
N GLU A 71 -17.22 12.27 15.91
CA GLU A 71 -16.33 11.94 14.81
C GLU A 71 -16.48 12.89 13.61
N ARG A 72 -17.71 13.34 13.32
CA ARG A 72 -17.97 14.37 12.30
C ARG A 72 -17.41 15.73 12.70
N ALA A 73 -17.62 16.14 13.96
CA ALA A 73 -17.13 17.40 14.50
C ALA A 73 -15.59 17.46 14.50
N ALA A 74 -14.92 16.39 14.95
CA ALA A 74 -13.46 16.30 14.94
C ALA A 74 -12.90 16.44 13.50
N CYS A 75 -13.55 15.83 12.52
CA CYS A 75 -13.19 15.97 11.11
C CYS A 75 -13.30 17.44 10.61
N GLU A 76 -14.39 18.14 10.94
CA GLU A 76 -14.58 19.54 10.53
C GLU A 76 -13.61 20.50 11.25
N ILE A 77 -13.27 20.24 12.51
CA ILE A 77 -12.24 20.98 13.26
C ILE A 77 -10.87 20.83 12.58
N ILE A 78 -10.48 19.60 12.24
CA ILE A 78 -9.23 19.30 11.53
C ILE A 78 -9.20 19.96 10.15
N ALA A 79 -10.31 19.91 9.41
CA ALA A 79 -10.44 20.57 8.11
C ALA A 79 -10.23 22.09 8.23
N THR A 80 -10.97 22.73 9.15
CA THR A 80 -10.95 24.17 9.39
C THR A 80 -9.59 24.66 9.88
N TYR A 81 -8.97 23.96 10.84
CA TYR A 81 -7.64 24.30 11.35
C TYR A 81 -6.55 24.25 10.26
N THR A 82 -6.68 23.32 9.32
CA THR A 82 -5.67 23.11 8.26
C THR A 82 -5.93 23.93 6.98
N ASP A 83 -7.07 24.61 6.85
CA ASP A 83 -7.47 25.30 5.61
C ASP A 83 -6.51 26.39 5.14
N GLY A 84 -5.72 27.00 6.03
CA GLY A 84 -4.68 27.97 5.66
C GLY A 84 -3.64 27.44 4.65
N VAL A 85 -3.52 26.12 4.51
CA VAL A 85 -2.65 25.41 3.55
C VAL A 85 -3.26 25.34 2.14
N SER A 86 -4.58 25.41 2.00
CA SER A 86 -5.29 25.18 0.71
C SER A 86 -4.90 26.13 -0.42
N SER A 87 -4.37 27.30 -0.07
CA SER A 87 -3.88 28.31 -1.03
C SER A 87 -2.43 28.11 -1.48
N TRP A 88 -1.70 27.14 -0.93
CA TRP A 88 -0.26 26.99 -1.17
C TRP A 88 0.08 26.16 -2.42
N SER A 89 -0.84 25.30 -2.88
CA SER A 89 -0.67 24.45 -4.06
C SER A 89 -2.00 24.28 -4.80
N ARG A 90 -1.95 24.12 -6.13
CA ARG A 90 -3.12 23.78 -6.94
C ARG A 90 -3.43 22.27 -6.92
N LYS A 91 -2.47 21.43 -6.54
CA LYS A 91 -2.54 19.95 -6.58
C LYS A 91 -3.07 19.38 -5.25
N PRO A 92 -4.24 18.69 -5.22
CA PRO A 92 -4.80 18.16 -3.97
C PRO A 92 -3.88 17.17 -3.23
N ALA A 93 -3.01 16.45 -3.96
CA ALA A 93 -2.01 15.58 -3.37
C ALA A 93 -0.98 16.32 -2.48
N ILE A 94 -0.45 17.45 -2.97
CA ILE A 94 0.49 18.30 -2.22
C ILE A 94 -0.21 18.93 -1.01
N GLU A 95 -1.43 19.44 -1.22
CA GLU A 95 -2.27 19.98 -0.15
C GLU A 95 -2.51 18.94 0.97
N CYS A 96 -2.89 17.71 0.62
CA CYS A 96 -3.14 16.63 1.59
C CYS A 96 -1.94 16.38 2.51
N TYR A 97 -0.72 16.31 1.95
CA TYR A 97 0.48 16.08 2.75
C TYR A 97 0.80 17.28 3.65
N LEU A 98 0.64 18.50 3.13
CA LEU A 98 0.87 19.74 3.88
C LEU A 98 -0.17 19.97 4.99
N ARG A 99 -1.42 19.52 4.83
CA ARG A 99 -2.44 19.57 5.89
C ARG A 99 -2.06 18.70 7.09
N ASP A 100 -1.54 17.48 6.87
CA ASP A 100 -1.06 16.63 7.99
C ASP A 100 0.18 17.24 8.67
N CYS A 101 1.10 17.84 7.90
CA CYS A 101 2.20 18.64 8.46
C CYS A 101 1.69 19.83 9.29
N CYS A 102 0.64 20.50 8.84
CA CYS A 102 0.03 21.65 9.52
C CYS A 102 -0.64 21.24 10.83
N PHE A 103 -1.38 20.13 10.85
CA PHE A 103 -1.96 19.60 12.08
C PHE A 103 -0.86 19.22 13.11
N ASN A 104 0.23 18.59 12.66
CA ASN A 104 1.30 18.10 13.54
C ASN A 104 2.25 19.19 14.07
N ARG A 105 2.43 20.30 13.33
CA ARG A 105 3.47 21.32 13.57
C ARG A 105 2.98 22.77 13.48
N GLY A 106 1.68 22.98 13.35
CA GLY A 106 1.05 24.26 13.06
C GLY A 106 1.38 24.79 11.66
N PRO A 107 0.70 25.87 11.20
CA PRO A 107 0.93 26.46 9.89
C PRO A 107 2.39 26.86 9.65
N ARG A 108 3.06 27.47 10.64
CA ARG A 108 4.49 27.85 10.53
C ARG A 108 5.43 26.65 10.41
N GLY A 109 5.08 25.51 10.99
CA GLY A 109 5.83 24.27 10.85
C GLY A 109 5.70 23.69 9.45
N ALA A 110 4.47 23.59 8.93
CA ALA A 110 4.21 23.15 7.56
C ALA A 110 4.90 24.06 6.52
N ALA A 111 4.87 25.38 6.72
CA ALA A 111 5.54 26.33 5.84
C ALA A 111 7.07 26.09 5.78
N ARG A 112 7.74 25.83 6.91
CA ARG A 112 9.17 25.48 6.92
C ARG A 112 9.47 24.14 6.27
N ILE A 113 8.61 23.15 6.45
CA ILE A 113 8.73 21.84 5.78
C ILE A 113 8.64 22.00 4.26
N LEU A 114 7.71 22.84 3.77
CA LEU A 114 7.58 23.17 2.35
C LEU A 114 8.79 23.93 1.82
N GLN A 115 9.27 24.95 2.53
CA GLN A 115 10.45 25.74 2.15
C GLN A 115 11.70 24.88 2.02
N ARG A 116 11.90 23.92 2.94
CA ARG A 116 12.98 22.92 2.88
C ARG A 116 12.88 22.01 1.65
N ALA A 117 11.67 21.56 1.29
CA ALA A 117 11.43 20.76 0.09
C ALA A 117 11.60 21.56 -1.22
N LEU A 118 11.48 22.88 -1.17
CA LEU A 118 11.78 23.80 -2.27
C LEU A 118 13.23 24.33 -2.24
N HIS A 119 14.05 23.88 -1.29
CA HIS A 119 15.42 24.34 -1.04
C HIS A 119 15.57 25.87 -0.84
N VAL A 120 14.55 26.52 -0.25
CA VAL A 120 14.55 27.96 0.07
C VAL A 120 14.53 28.22 1.60
N PRO A 121 14.90 29.43 2.09
CA PRO A 121 15.04 29.68 3.52
C PRO A 121 13.78 29.50 4.38
N ASP A 122 13.96 28.93 5.58
CA ASP A 122 12.95 28.58 6.62
C ASP A 122 12.20 29.79 7.27
N SER A 123 11.69 30.76 6.49
CA SER A 123 10.95 31.91 7.05
C SER A 123 9.72 31.48 7.86
N GLY A 124 9.10 30.34 7.50
CA GLY A 124 7.85 29.84 8.10
C GLY A 124 6.60 30.60 7.63
N VAL A 125 6.68 31.30 6.51
CA VAL A 125 5.58 32.02 5.86
C VAL A 125 5.59 31.72 4.36
N ILE A 126 4.44 31.35 3.80
CA ILE A 126 4.25 31.15 2.35
C ILE A 126 3.54 32.39 1.78
N ASP A 127 4.31 33.31 1.21
CA ASP A 127 3.84 34.47 0.47
C ASP A 127 3.65 34.13 -1.03
N ASP A 128 3.46 35.15 -1.88
CA ASP A 128 3.28 34.95 -3.32
C ASP A 128 4.53 34.44 -4.04
N ALA A 129 5.74 34.76 -3.54
CA ALA A 129 6.97 34.19 -4.05
C ALA A 129 7.08 32.71 -3.65
N GLY A 130 6.72 32.37 -2.42
CA GLY A 130 6.57 30.99 -1.96
C GLY A 130 5.57 30.20 -2.81
N ARG A 131 4.38 30.76 -3.09
CA ARG A 131 3.37 30.15 -3.99
C ARG A 131 3.89 29.97 -5.41
N ALA A 132 4.62 30.94 -5.97
CA ALA A 132 5.22 30.82 -7.30
C ALA A 132 6.25 29.69 -7.38
N LEU A 133 7.06 29.49 -6.33
CA LEU A 133 8.01 28.37 -6.23
C LEU A 133 7.32 27.01 -6.13
N VAL A 134 6.19 26.91 -5.40
CA VAL A 134 5.36 25.70 -5.42
C VAL A 134 4.79 25.46 -6.82
N ALA A 135 4.21 26.49 -7.44
CA ALA A 135 3.60 26.40 -8.77
C ALA A 135 4.61 25.98 -9.87
N ALA A 136 5.90 26.23 -9.66
CA ALA A 136 6.99 25.82 -10.57
C ALA A 136 7.51 24.38 -10.36
N ARG A 137 7.16 23.70 -9.24
CA ARG A 137 7.54 22.30 -8.97
C ARG A 137 6.37 21.34 -8.78
N GLU A 138 5.15 21.84 -8.58
CA GLU A 138 4.01 20.97 -8.23
C GLU A 138 3.51 20.10 -9.40
N ASP A 139 3.89 20.41 -10.64
CA ASP A 139 3.59 19.54 -11.78
C ASP A 139 4.34 18.21 -11.71
N ASP A 140 5.58 18.20 -11.20
CA ASP A 140 6.33 17.00 -10.77
C ASP A 140 5.83 16.50 -9.39
N THR A 141 4.52 16.33 -9.27
CA THR A 141 3.79 16.10 -8.01
C THR A 141 4.39 14.98 -7.16
N LEU A 142 4.85 13.88 -7.78
CA LEU A 142 5.40 12.73 -7.08
C LEU A 142 6.80 13.00 -6.48
N GLU A 143 7.62 13.82 -7.15
CA GLU A 143 8.94 14.23 -6.68
C GLU A 143 8.80 15.22 -5.52
N LEU A 144 7.98 16.26 -5.68
CA LEU A 144 7.73 17.24 -4.62
C LEU A 144 7.11 16.59 -3.36
N LEU A 145 6.32 15.53 -3.50
CA LEU A 145 5.85 14.71 -2.37
C LEU A 145 6.98 13.93 -1.66
N GLN A 146 7.97 13.43 -2.40
CA GLN A 146 9.14 12.76 -1.82
C GLN A 146 10.02 13.77 -1.06
N ASP A 147 10.24 14.95 -1.63
CA ASP A 147 10.98 16.03 -0.99
C ASP A 147 10.27 16.54 0.25
N LEU A 148 8.94 16.71 0.22
CA LEU A 148 8.15 17.04 1.40
C LEU A 148 8.26 15.98 2.50
N ARG A 149 8.37 14.69 2.13
CA ARG A 149 8.63 13.61 3.07
C ARG A 149 10.05 13.67 3.66
N ALA A 150 11.08 13.95 2.86
CA ALA A 150 12.45 14.10 3.34
C ALA A 150 12.61 15.35 4.23
N ALA A 151 12.08 16.50 3.78
CA ALA A 151 12.09 17.78 4.47
C ALA A 151 11.39 17.73 5.83
N ARG A 152 10.29 16.98 5.96
CA ARG A 152 9.59 16.76 7.25
C ARG A 152 10.46 16.05 8.26
N GLU A 153 11.19 15.02 7.83
CA GLU A 153 12.12 14.29 8.69
C GLU A 153 13.33 15.16 9.07
N GLN A 154 13.87 15.93 8.14
CA GLN A 154 14.96 16.85 8.41
C GLN A 154 14.54 18.00 9.35
N TYR A 155 13.32 18.51 9.22
CA TYR A 155 12.73 19.45 10.19
C TYR A 155 12.63 18.85 11.60
N GLU A 156 12.31 17.56 11.74
CA GLU A 156 12.21 16.90 13.04
C GLU A 156 13.59 16.70 13.70
N ARG A 157 14.63 16.47 12.89
CA ARG A 157 16.04 16.49 13.33
C ARG A 157 16.48 17.87 13.78
N ASP A 158 16.25 18.89 12.96
CA ASP A 158 16.83 20.22 13.15
C ASP A 158 16.04 21.10 14.13
N VAL A 159 14.71 21.04 14.09
CA VAL A 159 13.82 21.95 14.83
C VAL A 159 13.22 21.26 16.04
N ALA A 160 12.66 20.05 15.88
CA ALA A 160 12.10 19.28 16.99
C ALA A 160 13.15 18.55 17.85
N LYS A 161 14.42 18.54 17.41
CA LYS A 161 15.56 17.85 18.05
C LYS A 161 15.31 16.37 18.32
N ARG A 162 14.59 15.70 17.42
CA ARG A 162 14.27 14.28 17.46
C ARG A 162 15.13 13.52 16.45
N SER A 163 15.61 12.34 16.80
CA SER A 163 16.36 11.45 15.92
C SER A 163 16.01 9.98 16.23
N GLU A 164 16.71 9.05 15.59
CA GLU A 164 16.55 7.60 15.73
C GLU A 164 16.64 7.08 17.18
N THR A 165 17.25 7.83 18.09
CA THR A 165 17.33 7.49 19.53
C THR A 165 16.05 7.84 20.30
N SER A 166 15.13 8.61 19.71
CA SER A 166 13.84 8.92 20.32
C SER A 166 12.90 7.73 20.24
N LYS A 167 12.31 7.33 21.38
CA LYS A 167 11.28 6.27 21.46
C LYS A 167 10.09 6.47 20.51
N PHE A 168 9.85 7.72 20.09
CA PHE A 168 8.76 8.07 19.17
C PHE A 168 9.15 8.00 17.68
N TRP A 169 10.44 7.93 17.33
CA TRP A 169 10.92 8.09 15.95
C TRP A 169 10.30 7.09 14.96
N LYS A 170 10.25 5.81 15.34
CA LYS A 170 9.61 4.73 14.57
C LYS A 170 8.13 5.00 14.26
N GLY A 171 7.39 5.55 15.23
CA GLY A 171 5.98 5.92 15.05
C GLY A 171 5.80 7.14 14.15
N LEU A 172 6.66 8.15 14.31
CA LEU A 172 6.66 9.35 13.47
C LEU A 172 6.97 9.03 12.00
N VAL A 173 8.04 8.26 11.73
CA VAL A 173 8.39 7.79 10.38
C VAL A 173 7.24 7.02 9.73
N ASN A 174 6.60 6.10 10.47
CA ASN A 174 5.42 5.37 9.98
C ASN A 174 4.27 6.34 9.61
N ARG A 175 3.99 7.35 10.45
CA ARG A 175 2.93 8.34 10.17
C ARG A 175 3.23 9.16 8.92
N TRP A 176 4.47 9.64 8.75
CA TRP A 176 4.87 10.42 7.57
C TRP A 176 4.76 9.59 6.28
N ASN A 177 5.08 8.29 6.35
CA ASN A 177 4.91 7.37 5.22
C ASN A 177 3.41 7.13 4.92
N ASN A 178 2.56 6.99 5.94
CA ASN A 178 1.10 6.85 5.76
C ASN A 178 0.48 8.12 5.15
N ALA A 179 0.87 9.30 5.63
CA ALA A 179 0.44 10.59 5.07
C ALA A 179 0.89 10.76 3.60
N LEU A 180 2.09 10.30 3.25
CA LEU A 180 2.58 10.27 1.87
C LEU A 180 1.75 9.32 0.99
N ASN A 181 1.37 8.15 1.49
CA ASN A 181 0.55 7.19 0.74
C ASN A 181 -0.88 7.69 0.53
N VAL A 182 -1.48 8.34 1.54
CA VAL A 182 -2.80 9.00 1.37
C VAL A 182 -2.69 10.14 0.34
N ALA A 183 -1.68 11.01 0.44
CA ALA A 183 -1.45 12.10 -0.49
C ALA A 183 -1.36 11.63 -1.95
N LYS A 184 -0.69 10.50 -2.21
CA LYS A 184 -0.59 9.91 -3.55
C LYS A 184 -1.94 9.52 -4.17
N SER A 185 -2.95 9.13 -3.38
CA SER A 185 -4.26 8.72 -3.94
C SER A 185 -5.07 9.89 -4.56
N PHE A 186 -4.72 11.13 -4.20
CA PHE A 186 -5.29 12.33 -4.82
C PHE A 186 -4.66 12.66 -6.19
N ILE A 187 -3.56 12.00 -6.59
CA ILE A 187 -3.00 12.13 -7.94
C ILE A 187 -3.98 11.51 -8.95
N THR A 188 -4.28 10.22 -8.77
CA THR A 188 -5.21 9.45 -9.64
C THR A 188 -6.62 10.04 -9.68
N SER A 189 -7.10 10.60 -8.56
CA SER A 189 -8.42 11.26 -8.47
C SER A 189 -8.57 12.48 -9.39
N SER A 190 -7.49 12.99 -9.99
CA SER A 190 -7.50 14.24 -10.77
C SER A 190 -7.76 14.05 -12.28
N GLU A 191 -7.57 12.84 -12.82
CA GLU A 191 -7.70 12.58 -14.27
C GLU A 191 -9.12 12.15 -14.68
N GLU A 192 -9.84 11.41 -13.82
CA GLU A 192 -11.23 10.98 -14.10
C GLU A 192 -12.21 12.16 -14.20
N VAL A 193 -11.97 13.25 -13.47
CA VAL A 193 -12.87 14.42 -13.40
C VAL A 193 -12.80 15.28 -14.67
N ALA A 194 -11.73 15.18 -15.45
CA ALA A 194 -11.54 15.99 -16.66
C ALA A 194 -12.38 15.55 -17.88
N LEU A 195 -13.08 14.41 -17.79
CA LEU A 195 -13.80 13.79 -18.91
C LEU A 195 -15.34 13.86 -18.81
N THR A 196 -15.89 14.46 -17.74
CA THR A 196 -17.35 14.45 -17.48
C THR A 196 -18.07 15.77 -17.70
N ASP A 197 -17.37 16.84 -18.06
CA ASP A 197 -17.96 18.20 -18.22
C ASP A 197 -17.76 18.76 -19.64
N THR A 198 -18.42 18.15 -20.64
CA THR A 198 -18.74 18.87 -21.90
C THR A 198 -19.96 18.29 -22.64
N GLN A 199 -21.13 18.82 -22.27
CA GLN A 199 -22.38 18.91 -23.04
C GLN A 199 -23.10 17.65 -23.56
N ILE A 200 -24.41 17.65 -23.29
CA ILE A 200 -25.42 16.68 -23.74
C ILE A 200 -25.79 16.94 -25.20
N GLU A 201 -25.76 15.93 -26.06
CA GLU A 201 -26.83 15.70 -27.06
C GLU A 201 -26.83 14.26 -27.61
N SER A 202 -27.93 13.86 -28.27
CA SER A 202 -28.15 12.49 -28.79
C SER A 202 -29.37 12.44 -29.72
N PRO A 203 -29.53 11.43 -30.61
CA PRO A 203 -28.51 10.63 -31.29
C PRO A 203 -28.80 10.44 -32.81
N ARG A 204 -27.82 10.06 -33.65
CA ARG A 204 -28.11 9.48 -35.00
C ARG A 204 -27.02 8.56 -35.59
N ILE A 205 -27.36 7.27 -35.66
CA ILE A 205 -27.06 6.25 -36.68
C ILE A 205 -25.89 6.53 -37.67
N GLN A 206 -24.73 5.85 -37.45
CA GLN A 206 -24.02 4.89 -38.34
C GLN A 206 -23.78 5.17 -39.86
N PRO A 207 -22.83 4.47 -40.56
CA PRO A 207 -21.79 3.52 -40.10
C PRO A 207 -20.39 3.66 -40.80
N GLN A 208 -19.47 2.71 -40.52
CA GLN A 208 -18.24 2.36 -41.31
C GLN A 208 -17.04 3.35 -41.28
N SER A 209 -15.76 2.93 -41.40
CA SER A 209 -15.10 1.62 -41.23
C SER A 209 -13.55 1.74 -41.17
N ARG A 210 -12.89 0.74 -40.56
CA ARG A 210 -11.48 0.27 -40.77
C ARG A 210 -10.35 1.28 -41.10
N GLY A 211 -9.28 1.27 -40.29
CA GLY A 211 -7.96 1.76 -40.74
C GLY A 211 -6.84 1.68 -39.70
N PHE A 212 -5.95 0.68 -39.80
CA PHE A 212 -4.61 0.74 -39.20
C PHE A 212 -3.69 1.54 -40.12
N SER A 213 -2.88 2.45 -39.57
CA SER A 213 -1.39 2.36 -39.54
C SER A 213 -0.75 3.72 -39.24
N ALA A 214 0.51 3.69 -38.81
CA ALA A 214 1.33 4.88 -38.56
C ALA A 214 1.99 5.41 -39.85
N SER A 215 2.42 6.68 -39.86
CA SER A 215 3.85 7.04 -39.72
C SER A 215 4.20 8.48 -40.16
N ARG A 216 5.01 9.15 -39.33
CA ARG A 216 6.06 10.16 -39.64
C ARG A 216 5.86 11.20 -40.77
N ALA A 217 5.57 12.43 -40.30
CA ALA A 217 6.46 13.60 -40.37
C ALA A 217 6.73 14.38 -41.70
N ALA A 218 7.03 15.67 -41.50
CA ALA A 218 7.49 16.69 -42.47
C ALA A 218 6.42 17.16 -43.51
N THR A 219 6.50 18.37 -44.10
CA THR A 219 7.62 19.35 -44.13
C THR A 219 7.11 20.81 -44.25
N ASN A 220 7.95 21.77 -43.84
CA ASN A 220 8.13 23.17 -44.31
C ASN A 220 7.02 23.91 -45.10
N ALA A 221 6.82 25.19 -44.77
CA ALA A 221 7.07 26.31 -45.72
C ALA A 221 7.18 27.70 -45.05
N MET A 222 8.25 28.45 -45.36
CA MET A 222 8.30 29.88 -45.79
C MET A 222 7.70 31.02 -44.91
N LEU A 223 8.27 32.24 -44.82
CA LEU A 223 9.50 32.92 -45.34
C LEU A 223 10.24 33.58 -44.12
N SER A 224 11.00 34.70 -44.09
CA SER A 224 11.37 35.76 -45.05
C SER A 224 12.65 36.56 -44.67
N SER A 225 13.49 36.82 -45.67
CA SER A 225 14.38 38.00 -45.88
C SER A 225 14.82 38.93 -44.72
N GLY A 226 16.13 39.17 -44.63
CA GLY A 226 16.73 40.37 -44.03
C GLY A 226 18.27 40.29 -43.99
N VAL A 227 18.99 41.29 -44.51
CA VAL A 227 20.47 41.28 -44.57
C VAL A 227 21.04 42.57 -43.96
N ALA A 228 21.97 42.42 -43.01
CA ALA A 228 22.95 43.42 -42.59
C ALA A 228 24.17 42.70 -41.98
N ASP A 229 25.35 43.30 -42.06
CA ASP A 229 26.63 42.72 -41.66
C ASP A 229 27.28 43.54 -40.53
N ALA A 230 27.83 42.87 -39.52
CA ALA A 230 28.60 43.48 -38.43
C ALA A 230 29.40 42.43 -37.63
N SER A 231 30.73 42.53 -37.70
CA SER A 231 31.77 41.78 -36.99
C SER A 231 31.43 41.27 -35.58
N ALA A 232 31.66 39.97 -35.34
CA ALA A 232 31.76 39.38 -34.01
C ALA A 232 33.22 39.08 -33.64
N GLU A 233 33.65 39.51 -32.45
CA GLU A 233 35.01 39.33 -31.94
C GLU A 233 35.17 38.00 -31.18
N ILE A 234 36.34 37.36 -31.26
CA ILE A 234 36.57 36.01 -30.72
C ILE A 234 37.19 36.08 -29.32
N ALA A 235 36.53 35.48 -28.34
CA ALA A 235 37.07 35.16 -27.01
C ALA A 235 36.83 33.67 -26.68
N PRO A 236 37.70 33.03 -25.88
CA PRO A 236 37.93 31.58 -25.98
C PRO A 236 37.00 30.70 -25.14
N ILE A 237 36.87 29.45 -25.58
CA ILE A 237 36.32 28.33 -24.80
C ILE A 237 37.31 28.01 -23.66
N ALA A 238 36.86 28.08 -22.42
CA ALA A 238 37.58 27.57 -21.26
C ALA A 238 37.04 26.18 -20.87
N GLU A 239 37.94 25.25 -20.54
CA GLU A 239 37.60 23.86 -20.24
C GLU A 239 36.87 23.73 -18.89
N ILE A 240 35.62 23.25 -18.91
CA ILE A 240 34.96 22.80 -17.68
C ILE A 240 35.38 21.36 -17.41
N SER A 241 36.48 21.20 -16.65
CA SER A 241 36.80 19.91 -16.02
C SER A 241 35.71 19.55 -15.02
N ALA A 242 34.83 18.61 -15.38
CA ALA A 242 33.82 18.09 -14.48
C ALA A 242 34.49 17.33 -13.32
N PRO A 243 34.25 17.70 -12.04
CA PRO A 243 34.75 16.93 -10.92
C PRO A 243 33.96 15.62 -10.83
N LEU A 244 34.62 14.50 -11.11
CA LEU A 244 34.11 13.17 -10.79
C LEU A 244 34.08 12.98 -9.27
N THR A 245 33.02 13.47 -8.63
CA THR A 245 32.73 13.16 -7.23
C THR A 245 32.32 11.70 -7.14
N SER A 246 33.28 10.84 -6.82
CA SER A 246 33.02 9.44 -6.48
C SER A 246 32.16 9.39 -5.21
N GLU A 247 30.88 9.09 -5.38
CA GLU A 247 30.01 8.83 -4.24
C GLU A 247 30.58 7.70 -3.41
N SER A 248 30.90 8.00 -2.15
CA SER A 248 31.38 7.00 -1.21
C SER A 248 30.22 6.09 -0.83
N THR A 249 30.07 5.01 -1.60
CA THR A 249 29.10 3.93 -1.38
C THR A 249 29.41 3.19 -0.07
N ARG A 250 29.05 3.81 1.05
CA ARG A 250 29.02 3.16 2.36
C ARG A 250 28.10 1.94 2.22
N PRO A 251 28.60 0.71 2.39
CA PRO A 251 27.79 -0.48 2.18
C PRO A 251 26.63 -0.48 3.18
N VAL A 252 25.44 -0.87 2.71
CA VAL A 252 24.23 -0.96 3.54
C VAL A 252 24.48 -1.99 4.64
N ALA A 253 24.80 -1.49 5.84
CA ALA A 253 25.24 -2.30 6.97
C ALA A 253 24.06 -3.02 7.64
N LEU A 254 23.60 -4.07 6.96
CA LEU A 254 22.40 -4.83 7.32
C LEU A 254 22.62 -5.53 8.68
N ARG A 255 21.89 -5.06 9.70
CA ARG A 255 22.09 -5.49 11.10
C ARG A 255 21.48 -6.87 11.32
N ALA A 256 22.28 -7.77 11.90
CA ALA A 256 21.86 -9.12 12.27
C ALA A 256 20.66 -9.12 13.24
N LEU A 257 19.63 -9.91 12.93
CA LEU A 257 18.42 -10.02 13.75
C LEU A 257 18.66 -10.95 14.93
N ARG A 258 18.16 -10.60 16.10
CA ARG A 258 18.35 -11.31 17.37
C ARG A 258 17.29 -10.89 18.38
N LEU A 259 17.24 -11.55 19.54
CA LEU A 259 16.33 -11.24 20.63
C LEU A 259 16.21 -9.72 20.89
N GLY A 260 14.98 -9.20 20.90
CA GLY A 260 14.66 -7.77 21.05
C GLY A 260 14.77 -6.92 19.77
N SER A 261 15.14 -7.50 18.62
CA SER A 261 15.06 -6.81 17.33
C SER A 261 13.61 -6.61 16.90
N GLN A 262 13.29 -5.50 16.23
CA GLN A 262 11.93 -5.26 15.74
C GLN A 262 11.91 -4.58 14.36
N GLY A 263 10.84 -4.82 13.58
CA GLY A 263 10.50 -4.06 12.38
C GLY A 263 10.10 -4.93 11.17
N PRO A 264 9.90 -4.32 9.99
CA PRO A 264 9.48 -5.03 8.78
C PRO A 264 10.40 -6.19 8.41
N LEU A 265 11.71 -6.02 8.57
CA LEU A 265 12.70 -7.07 8.31
C LEU A 265 12.61 -8.25 9.28
N VAL A 266 12.24 -8.01 10.54
CA VAL A 266 11.94 -9.09 11.50
C VAL A 266 10.67 -9.82 11.10
N LYS A 267 9.63 -9.09 10.66
CA LYS A 267 8.39 -9.70 10.18
C LYS A 267 8.61 -10.55 8.93
N ALA A 268 9.43 -10.07 7.99
CA ALA A 268 9.86 -10.85 6.83
C ALA A 268 10.65 -12.10 7.24
N TRP A 269 11.56 -11.99 8.22
CA TRP A 269 12.30 -13.13 8.77
C TRP A 269 11.39 -14.17 9.42
N GLN A 270 10.40 -13.74 10.20
CA GLN A 270 9.38 -14.61 10.79
C GLN A 270 8.54 -15.29 9.69
N SER A 271 8.06 -14.55 8.68
CA SER A 271 7.33 -15.10 7.53
C SER A 271 8.16 -16.14 6.77
N PHE A 272 9.45 -15.87 6.55
CA PHE A 272 10.38 -16.80 5.92
C PHE A 272 10.59 -18.07 6.77
N LEU A 273 10.88 -17.93 8.07
CA LEU A 273 11.03 -19.08 8.97
C LEU A 273 9.77 -19.97 8.97
N GLN A 274 8.58 -19.36 8.93
CA GLN A 274 7.32 -20.08 8.83
C GLN A 274 7.11 -20.75 7.47
N GLY A 275 7.48 -20.10 6.37
CA GLY A 275 7.51 -20.70 5.03
C GLY A 275 8.50 -21.87 4.93
N GLN A 276 9.57 -21.85 5.73
CA GLN A 276 10.53 -22.95 5.92
C GLN A 276 10.10 -23.96 7.01
N HIS A 277 8.84 -23.92 7.46
CA HIS A 277 8.21 -24.84 8.43
C HIS A 277 8.73 -24.78 9.89
N PHE A 278 9.37 -23.68 10.31
CA PHE A 278 9.68 -23.42 11.72
C PHE A 278 8.59 -22.55 12.39
N ASP A 279 8.41 -22.61 13.72
CA ASP A 279 7.46 -21.77 14.45
C ASP A 279 8.14 -20.56 15.11
N PRO A 280 8.19 -19.39 14.44
CA PRO A 280 8.76 -18.16 15.01
C PRO A 280 7.87 -17.51 16.08
N GLY A 281 6.66 -18.02 16.32
CA GLY A 281 5.61 -17.36 17.08
C GLY A 281 4.73 -16.47 16.21
N GLY A 282 4.56 -15.22 16.61
CA GLY A 282 3.79 -14.25 15.83
C GLY A 282 4.53 -13.81 14.56
N LEU A 283 3.75 -13.26 13.61
CA LEU A 283 4.27 -12.46 12.49
C LEU A 283 4.06 -10.96 12.81
N ASP A 284 4.45 -10.60 14.02
CA ASP A 284 4.30 -9.28 14.65
C ASP A 284 5.43 -8.32 14.22
N GLY A 285 6.58 -8.86 13.83
CA GLY A 285 7.81 -8.11 13.63
C GLY A 285 8.58 -7.84 14.90
N GLU A 286 8.41 -8.67 15.95
CA GLU A 286 9.16 -8.62 17.20
C GLU A 286 9.92 -9.94 17.44
N PHE A 287 11.25 -9.87 17.46
CA PHE A 287 12.12 -11.05 17.57
C PHE A 287 12.19 -11.47 19.05
N GLY A 288 11.17 -12.19 19.51
CA GLY A 288 11.11 -12.81 20.84
C GLY A 288 11.70 -14.22 20.89
N ASP A 289 11.58 -14.88 22.05
CA ASP A 289 12.17 -16.19 22.34
C ASP A 289 11.83 -17.26 21.29
N LYS A 290 10.58 -17.29 20.80
CA LYS A 290 10.16 -18.20 19.71
C LYS A 290 10.88 -17.91 18.40
N SER A 291 11.05 -16.64 18.04
CA SER A 291 11.79 -16.25 16.82
C SER A 291 13.29 -16.59 16.94
N GLN A 292 13.85 -16.52 18.15
CA GLN A 292 15.20 -17.01 18.44
C GLN A 292 15.28 -18.54 18.29
N ALA A 293 14.39 -19.30 18.93
CA ALA A 293 14.36 -20.75 18.86
C ALA A 293 14.13 -21.27 17.43
N ALA A 294 13.26 -20.63 16.65
CA ALA A 294 13.06 -20.93 15.23
C ALA A 294 14.28 -20.58 14.38
N THR A 295 15.01 -19.51 14.70
CA THR A 295 16.29 -19.17 14.05
C THR A 295 17.36 -20.23 14.35
N SER A 296 17.48 -20.67 15.61
CA SER A 296 18.35 -21.80 16.01
C SER A 296 18.00 -23.09 15.28
N ALA A 297 16.70 -23.44 15.19
CA ALA A 297 16.24 -24.63 14.49
C ALA A 297 16.53 -24.55 12.97
N PHE A 298 16.31 -23.39 12.34
CA PHE A 298 16.69 -23.13 10.95
C PHE A 298 18.20 -23.28 10.72
N GLN A 299 19.03 -22.72 11.61
CA GLN A 299 20.48 -22.83 11.55
C GLN A 299 20.93 -24.29 11.64
N ALA A 300 20.46 -25.03 12.65
CA ALA A 300 20.79 -26.44 12.84
C ALA A 300 20.37 -27.31 11.63
N ALA A 301 19.15 -27.10 11.11
CA ALA A 301 18.65 -27.80 9.92
C ALA A 301 19.42 -27.49 8.63
N ASN A 302 20.17 -26.38 8.59
CA ASN A 302 20.96 -25.95 7.43
C ASN A 302 22.49 -26.11 7.63
N GLY A 303 22.93 -26.75 8.72
CA GLY A 303 24.36 -26.98 9.00
C GLY A 303 25.12 -25.71 9.44
N LEU A 304 24.43 -24.73 10.00
CA LEU A 304 24.99 -23.48 10.52
C LEU A 304 25.13 -23.52 12.06
N THR A 305 25.96 -22.63 12.60
CA THR A 305 26.04 -22.36 14.05
C THR A 305 24.67 -21.95 14.59
N SER A 306 24.11 -22.73 15.52
CA SER A 306 22.76 -22.57 16.07
C SER A 306 22.71 -21.54 17.22
N ASP A 307 23.16 -20.31 16.99
CA ASP A 307 23.20 -19.24 18.00
C ASP A 307 21.86 -18.48 18.18
N GLY A 308 20.88 -18.70 17.31
CA GLY A 308 19.59 -18.01 17.32
C GLY A 308 19.65 -16.57 16.77
N VAL A 309 20.74 -16.18 16.13
CA VAL A 309 20.97 -14.86 15.53
C VAL A 309 20.97 -14.98 14.01
N ALA A 310 20.12 -14.21 13.33
CA ALA A 310 20.13 -14.08 11.88
C ALA A 310 21.31 -13.18 11.44
N GLY A 311 22.52 -13.68 11.64
CA GLY A 311 23.78 -13.09 11.21
C GLY A 311 24.11 -13.37 9.74
N ARG A 312 25.29 -12.93 9.28
CA ARG A 312 25.66 -12.94 7.85
C ARG A 312 25.42 -14.30 7.17
N GLU A 313 25.89 -15.39 7.78
CA GLU A 313 25.78 -16.74 7.22
C GLU A 313 24.34 -17.25 7.21
N THR A 314 23.59 -17.04 8.30
CA THR A 314 22.15 -17.32 8.40
C THR A 314 21.36 -16.59 7.32
N MET A 315 21.67 -15.31 7.08
CA MET A 315 21.02 -14.48 6.06
C MET A 315 21.41 -14.90 4.64
N MET A 316 22.69 -15.18 4.35
CA MET A 316 23.12 -15.69 3.04
C MET A 316 22.48 -17.05 2.72
N LYS A 317 22.38 -17.95 3.71
CA LYS A 317 21.71 -19.23 3.53
C LYS A 317 20.21 -19.07 3.30
N ALA A 318 19.60 -18.09 3.95
CA ALA A 318 18.20 -17.75 3.73
C ALA A 318 17.96 -17.14 2.33
N MET A 319 18.85 -16.26 1.82
CA MET A 319 18.78 -15.73 0.45
C MET A 319 18.73 -16.87 -0.59
N GLN A 320 19.58 -17.89 -0.44
CA GLN A 320 19.58 -19.09 -1.29
C GLN A 320 18.26 -19.86 -1.25
N LEU A 321 17.51 -19.74 -0.16
CA LEU A 321 16.19 -20.33 0.05
C LEU A 321 15.04 -19.35 -0.24
N GLY A 322 15.34 -18.17 -0.78
CA GLY A 322 14.36 -17.17 -1.21
C GLY A 322 14.05 -16.04 -0.22
N PHE A 323 14.83 -15.86 0.84
CA PHE A 323 14.68 -14.69 1.71
C PHE A 323 15.24 -13.41 1.05
N GLU A 324 14.34 -12.57 0.56
CA GLU A 324 14.69 -11.32 -0.12
C GLU A 324 15.00 -10.20 0.88
N LEU A 325 16.12 -9.53 0.65
CA LEU A 325 16.70 -8.51 1.54
C LEU A 325 16.88 -7.14 0.86
N ILE A 326 16.74 -7.11 -0.47
CA ILE A 326 16.76 -5.98 -1.39
C ILE A 326 15.75 -6.36 -2.50
N GLU A 327 14.98 -5.42 -3.04
CA GLU A 327 14.10 -5.68 -4.20
C GLU A 327 14.96 -5.78 -5.47
N GLU A 328 14.84 -6.89 -6.21
CA GLU A 328 15.68 -7.19 -7.38
C GLU A 328 15.27 -6.37 -8.62
N PRO A 329 16.22 -5.87 -9.44
CA PRO A 329 15.92 -4.88 -10.50
C PRO A 329 15.20 -5.45 -11.74
N ALA A 330 15.16 -6.78 -11.90
CA ALA A 330 14.55 -7.42 -13.07
C ALA A 330 13.03 -7.60 -12.90
N ALA A 331 12.25 -6.84 -13.69
CA ALA A 331 10.80 -7.00 -13.85
C ALA A 331 10.42 -7.96 -15.00
N ASP A 332 11.40 -8.54 -15.70
CA ASP A 332 11.20 -9.59 -16.69
C ASP A 332 11.14 -11.00 -16.05
N MET A 333 10.78 -12.00 -16.84
CA MET A 333 10.53 -13.38 -16.39
C MET A 333 11.71 -14.08 -15.72
N THR A 334 12.93 -13.53 -15.76
CA THR A 334 14.10 -14.05 -15.02
C THR A 334 14.15 -13.57 -13.57
N GLY A 335 13.46 -12.46 -13.24
CA GLY A 335 13.50 -11.80 -11.95
C GLY A 335 12.40 -12.22 -10.97
N SER A 336 12.61 -11.88 -9.70
CA SER A 336 11.63 -12.09 -8.62
C SER A 336 10.42 -11.15 -8.71
N ASN A 337 10.60 -10.01 -9.37
CA ASN A 337 9.60 -8.97 -9.52
C ASN A 337 8.73 -9.12 -10.77
N PHE A 338 8.97 -10.15 -11.60
CA PHE A 338 7.95 -10.65 -12.53
C PHE A 338 7.02 -11.64 -11.83
N PRO A 339 5.69 -11.53 -11.97
CA PRO A 339 4.97 -10.53 -12.77
C PRO A 339 4.89 -9.21 -12.00
N PRO A 340 4.88 -8.05 -12.68
CA PRO A 340 4.70 -6.77 -12.02
C PRO A 340 3.37 -6.72 -11.27
N ARG A 341 3.30 -5.90 -10.21
CA ARG A 341 2.04 -5.67 -9.48
C ARG A 341 1.03 -4.99 -10.39
N PRO A 342 -0.27 -5.32 -10.28
CA PRO A 342 -1.31 -4.53 -10.93
C PRO A 342 -1.35 -3.10 -10.35
N ASP A 343 -1.97 -2.21 -11.10
CA ASP A 343 -2.28 -0.82 -10.73
C ASP A 343 -3.41 -0.72 -9.68
N PHE A 344 -4.24 -1.76 -9.54
CA PHE A 344 -5.29 -1.88 -8.53
C PHE A 344 -4.85 -2.63 -7.25
N PRO A 345 -5.38 -2.27 -6.07
CA PRO A 345 -5.11 -2.96 -4.80
C PRO A 345 -5.96 -4.24 -4.60
N PRO A 346 -5.56 -5.13 -3.67
CA PRO A 346 -6.40 -6.24 -3.21
C PRO A 346 -7.54 -5.75 -2.30
N LEU A 347 -8.53 -6.61 -2.01
CA LEU A 347 -9.60 -6.30 -1.05
C LEU A 347 -9.10 -6.49 0.39
N GLU A 348 -8.21 -5.61 0.85
CA GLU A 348 -7.36 -5.78 2.04
C GLU A 348 -8.07 -6.35 3.29
N ASN A 349 -9.24 -5.81 3.63
CA ASN A 349 -9.87 -5.97 4.94
C ASN A 349 -11.34 -6.43 4.88
N THR A 350 -11.84 -6.91 6.03
CA THR A 350 -13.20 -7.46 6.14
C THR A 350 -14.32 -6.48 5.78
N ALA A 351 -14.12 -5.16 5.94
CA ALA A 351 -15.14 -4.18 5.55
C ALA A 351 -15.20 -4.01 4.02
N ALA A 352 -14.05 -3.95 3.33
CA ALA A 352 -13.98 -3.91 1.87
C ALA A 352 -14.63 -5.16 1.24
N ARG A 353 -14.28 -6.36 1.74
CA ARG A 353 -14.88 -7.63 1.30
C ARG A 353 -16.41 -7.64 1.50
N ARG A 354 -16.91 -7.12 2.63
CA ARG A 354 -18.35 -7.00 2.91
C ARG A 354 -19.08 -5.96 2.05
N ALA A 355 -18.39 -4.94 1.55
CA ALA A 355 -18.99 -3.96 0.65
C ALA A 355 -19.26 -4.57 -0.75
N VAL A 356 -18.37 -5.44 -1.23
CA VAL A 356 -18.50 -6.12 -2.54
C VAL A 356 -19.41 -7.36 -2.47
N PHE A 357 -19.22 -8.21 -1.46
CA PHE A 357 -19.89 -9.52 -1.36
C PHE A 357 -21.06 -9.56 -0.36
N GLY A 358 -21.37 -8.42 0.26
CA GLY A 358 -22.36 -8.32 1.33
C GLY A 358 -21.84 -8.84 2.68
N ALA A 359 -22.57 -8.50 3.75
CA ALA A 359 -22.25 -8.94 5.10
C ALA A 359 -22.99 -10.23 5.48
N PHE A 360 -22.33 -11.09 6.25
CA PHE A 360 -22.93 -12.25 6.90
C PHE A 360 -22.58 -12.32 8.38
N ASN A 361 -23.49 -12.94 9.14
CA ASN A 361 -23.29 -13.35 10.53
C ASN A 361 -22.57 -14.70 10.56
N PHE A 362 -21.72 -14.91 11.54
CA PHE A 362 -20.97 -16.17 11.72
C PHE A 362 -20.65 -16.40 13.20
N VAL A 363 -20.26 -17.62 13.54
CA VAL A 363 -19.61 -17.97 14.81
C VAL A 363 -18.23 -18.55 14.55
N SER A 364 -17.30 -18.36 15.48
CA SER A 364 -16.04 -19.10 15.48
C SER A 364 -16.32 -20.58 15.76
N GLU A 365 -15.78 -21.48 14.94
CA GLU A 365 -15.94 -22.93 15.09
C GLU A 365 -14.60 -23.62 14.78
N PRO A 366 -13.56 -23.45 15.61
CA PRO A 366 -12.23 -23.99 15.33
C PRO A 366 -12.22 -25.51 15.18
N ARG A 367 -11.53 -26.01 14.16
CA ARG A 367 -11.37 -27.45 13.88
C ARG A 367 -9.91 -27.88 14.02
N PRO A 368 -9.60 -29.19 14.22
CA PRO A 368 -8.23 -29.66 14.39
C PRO A 368 -7.32 -29.37 13.19
N ASP A 369 -7.88 -29.48 11.99
CA ASP A 369 -7.30 -29.18 10.67
C ASP A 369 -7.30 -27.67 10.33
N ASN A 370 -8.25 -26.92 10.88
CA ASN A 370 -8.52 -25.53 10.52
C ASN A 370 -8.90 -24.71 11.76
N ARG A 371 -7.89 -24.21 12.48
CA ARG A 371 -8.08 -23.49 13.75
C ARG A 371 -8.77 -22.13 13.56
N GLU A 372 -8.68 -21.55 12.37
CA GLU A 372 -9.37 -20.32 11.95
C GLU A 372 -10.79 -20.55 11.40
N ASN A 373 -11.31 -21.78 11.40
CA ASN A 373 -12.63 -22.11 10.84
C ASN A 373 -13.77 -21.33 11.52
N ILE A 374 -14.72 -20.85 10.70
CA ILE A 374 -15.97 -20.23 11.15
C ILE A 374 -17.17 -20.97 10.56
N ARG A 375 -18.33 -20.86 11.23
CA ARG A 375 -19.62 -21.29 10.67
C ARG A 375 -20.46 -20.06 10.35
N ILE A 376 -20.72 -19.84 9.06
CA ILE A 376 -21.65 -18.81 8.57
C ILE A 376 -23.07 -19.17 9.00
N LEU A 377 -23.86 -18.17 9.38
CA LEU A 377 -25.24 -18.31 9.84
C LEU A 377 -26.26 -17.80 8.81
N GLY A 378 -27.46 -18.35 8.87
CA GLY A 378 -28.55 -17.97 7.96
C GLY A 378 -28.34 -18.50 6.54
N THR A 379 -28.88 -17.80 5.56
CA THR A 379 -28.96 -18.27 4.17
C THR A 379 -27.84 -17.73 3.26
N TRP A 380 -26.98 -16.82 3.75
CA TRP A 380 -26.02 -16.09 2.91
C TRP A 380 -25.17 -17.00 2.00
N THR A 381 -24.70 -18.15 2.50
CA THR A 381 -23.93 -19.12 1.69
C THR A 381 -24.76 -19.69 0.54
N ARG A 382 -26.00 -20.12 0.81
CA ARG A 382 -26.94 -20.64 -0.21
C ARG A 382 -27.29 -19.56 -1.25
N ASP A 383 -27.42 -18.32 -0.81
CA ASP A 383 -27.91 -17.22 -1.63
C ASP A 383 -26.82 -16.58 -2.49
N ASN A 384 -25.54 -16.80 -2.17
CA ASN A 384 -24.41 -16.11 -2.80
C ASN A 384 -23.29 -17.01 -3.32
N ILE A 385 -23.10 -18.23 -2.81
CA ILE A 385 -22.09 -19.17 -3.30
C ILE A 385 -22.73 -20.14 -4.30
N VAL A 386 -22.10 -20.28 -5.46
CA VAL A 386 -22.56 -21.12 -6.57
C VAL A 386 -21.45 -22.05 -7.05
N SER A 387 -21.84 -23.19 -7.64
CA SER A 387 -20.90 -24.11 -8.28
C SER A 387 -20.64 -23.67 -9.72
N VAL A 388 -19.53 -22.97 -9.94
CA VAL A 388 -19.09 -22.48 -11.26
C VAL A 388 -18.43 -23.62 -12.02
N PRO A 389 -18.91 -24.05 -13.20
CA PRO A 389 -18.26 -25.10 -13.99
C PRO A 389 -16.90 -24.65 -14.52
N ILE A 390 -15.83 -25.34 -14.12
CA ILE A 390 -14.44 -25.09 -14.54
C ILE A 390 -13.86 -26.42 -15.06
N PRO A 391 -14.21 -26.85 -16.29
CA PRO A 391 -13.72 -28.12 -16.85
C PRO A 391 -12.18 -28.15 -17.00
N GLN A 392 -11.53 -26.99 -17.02
CA GLN A 392 -10.07 -26.83 -17.06
C GLN A 392 -9.35 -27.51 -15.89
N LEU A 393 -9.97 -27.56 -14.70
CA LEU A 393 -9.40 -28.27 -13.54
C LEU A 393 -9.15 -29.75 -13.86
N ARG A 394 -10.03 -30.39 -14.63
CA ARG A 394 -9.86 -31.78 -15.10
C ARG A 394 -8.92 -31.94 -16.29
N LYS A 395 -8.66 -30.86 -17.04
CA LYS A 395 -7.67 -30.85 -18.13
C LYS A 395 -6.25 -30.75 -17.56
N ALA A 396 -6.06 -29.96 -16.50
CA ALA A 396 -4.80 -29.85 -15.78
C ALA A 396 -4.52 -31.05 -14.86
N LEU A 397 -5.46 -31.35 -13.95
CA LEU A 397 -5.26 -32.26 -12.82
C LEU A 397 -5.86 -33.67 -13.04
N GLY A 398 -6.34 -33.95 -14.25
CA GLY A 398 -6.91 -35.24 -14.63
C GLY A 398 -8.34 -35.50 -14.12
N PRO A 399 -8.90 -36.71 -14.38
CA PRO A 399 -10.34 -36.97 -14.28
C PRO A 399 -10.91 -36.97 -12.86
N HIS A 400 -10.05 -37.09 -11.83
CA HIS A 400 -10.47 -37.09 -10.42
C HIS A 400 -10.59 -35.68 -9.82
N ALA A 401 -10.10 -34.65 -10.51
CA ALA A 401 -10.25 -33.26 -10.11
C ALA A 401 -11.73 -32.83 -10.09
N PRO A 402 -12.11 -31.82 -9.28
CA PRO A 402 -13.46 -31.25 -9.31
C PRO A 402 -13.79 -30.67 -10.71
N ALA A 403 -15.05 -30.83 -11.14
CA ALA A 403 -15.55 -30.25 -12.39
C ALA A 403 -16.01 -28.79 -12.25
N SER A 404 -16.11 -28.30 -11.00
CA SER A 404 -16.63 -26.99 -10.66
C SER A 404 -15.99 -26.44 -9.38
N MET A 405 -15.94 -25.11 -9.29
CA MET A 405 -15.43 -24.37 -8.15
C MET A 405 -16.59 -23.75 -7.38
N GLN A 406 -16.60 -23.83 -6.04
CA GLN A 406 -17.55 -23.09 -5.21
C GLN A 406 -17.06 -21.65 -5.07
N PHE A 407 -17.80 -20.69 -5.65
CA PHE A 407 -17.37 -19.30 -5.76
C PHE A 407 -18.55 -18.32 -5.61
N HIS A 408 -18.27 -17.05 -5.36
CA HIS A 408 -19.30 -16.03 -5.23
C HIS A 408 -19.98 -15.73 -6.58
N LYS A 409 -21.32 -15.71 -6.61
CA LYS A 409 -22.12 -15.56 -7.83
C LYS A 409 -21.77 -14.34 -8.68
N LEU A 410 -21.40 -13.21 -8.05
CA LEU A 410 -21.01 -11.99 -8.76
C LEU A 410 -19.74 -12.19 -9.60
N ALA A 411 -18.79 -12.99 -9.12
CA ALA A 411 -17.52 -13.26 -9.78
C ALA A 411 -17.52 -14.58 -10.59
N ALA A 412 -18.68 -15.24 -10.74
CA ALA A 412 -18.78 -16.51 -11.45
C ALA A 412 -18.44 -16.39 -12.95
N ALA A 413 -18.75 -15.24 -13.57
CA ALA A 413 -18.43 -14.97 -14.97
C ALA A 413 -16.93 -14.72 -15.18
N GLN A 414 -16.33 -13.78 -14.43
CA GLN A 414 -14.90 -13.46 -14.52
C GLN A 414 -14.00 -14.64 -14.13
N LEU A 415 -14.40 -15.46 -13.13
CA LEU A 415 -13.69 -16.70 -12.81
C LEU A 415 -13.68 -17.67 -14.01
N LYS A 416 -14.83 -17.87 -14.67
CA LYS A 416 -14.91 -18.74 -15.85
C LYS A 416 -14.04 -18.21 -16.99
N ALA A 417 -14.11 -16.90 -17.27
CA ALA A 417 -13.34 -16.24 -18.31
C ALA A 417 -11.82 -16.32 -18.05
N LEU A 418 -11.37 -16.20 -16.79
CA LEU A 418 -9.98 -16.40 -16.38
C LEU A 418 -9.48 -17.81 -16.75
N TRP A 419 -10.19 -18.86 -16.33
CA TRP A 419 -9.77 -20.23 -16.61
C TRP A 419 -9.86 -20.59 -18.11
N GLU A 420 -10.83 -20.04 -18.83
CA GLU A 420 -10.92 -20.18 -20.30
C GLU A 420 -9.78 -19.45 -21.02
N GLU A 421 -9.33 -18.29 -20.52
CA GLU A 421 -8.18 -17.58 -21.09
C GLU A 421 -6.85 -18.27 -20.76
N TRP A 422 -6.65 -18.78 -19.53
CA TRP A 422 -5.51 -19.64 -19.19
C TRP A 422 -5.44 -20.90 -20.06
N GLU A 423 -6.58 -21.48 -20.44
CA GLU A 423 -6.61 -22.58 -21.43
C GLU A 423 -6.18 -22.09 -22.81
N SER A 424 -6.72 -20.97 -23.29
CA SER A 424 -6.35 -20.42 -24.61
C SER A 424 -4.87 -20.03 -24.71
N ALA A 425 -4.27 -19.59 -23.60
CA ALA A 425 -2.84 -19.28 -23.47
C ALA A 425 -1.96 -20.53 -23.27
N SER A 426 -2.54 -21.73 -23.22
CA SER A 426 -1.84 -23.01 -22.97
C SER A 426 -1.10 -23.09 -21.63
N LEU A 427 -1.61 -22.43 -20.59
CA LEU A 427 -0.97 -22.34 -19.27
C LEU A 427 -1.50 -23.33 -18.21
N LEU A 428 -2.43 -24.21 -18.57
CA LEU A 428 -3.01 -25.17 -17.62
C LEU A 428 -2.00 -26.18 -17.05
N ASP A 429 -0.86 -26.37 -17.73
CA ASP A 429 0.26 -27.19 -17.26
C ASP A 429 1.02 -26.57 -16.06
N ARG A 430 0.76 -25.29 -15.74
CA ARG A 430 1.23 -24.63 -14.51
C ARG A 430 0.39 -25.01 -13.28
N ILE A 431 -0.78 -25.61 -13.45
CA ILE A 431 -1.68 -26.03 -12.35
C ILE A 431 -1.37 -27.48 -11.97
N LEU A 432 -0.78 -27.68 -10.78
CA LEU A 432 -0.34 -28.97 -10.24
C LEU A 432 -1.20 -29.46 -9.06
N SER A 433 -1.87 -28.55 -8.36
CA SER A 433 -2.92 -28.83 -7.39
C SER A 433 -4.03 -27.77 -7.45
N PHE A 434 -5.18 -28.07 -6.83
CA PHE A 434 -6.24 -27.10 -6.56
C PHE A 434 -6.70 -27.31 -5.12
N ASP A 435 -6.45 -26.30 -4.28
CA ASP A 435 -6.38 -26.47 -2.83
C ASP A 435 -7.58 -25.84 -2.10
N GLY A 436 -8.52 -25.31 -2.89
CA GLY A 436 -9.83 -24.85 -2.44
C GLY A 436 -10.20 -23.47 -2.97
N ALA A 437 -11.45 -23.08 -2.72
CA ALA A 437 -11.95 -21.74 -3.07
C ALA A 437 -12.84 -21.18 -1.96
N PHE A 438 -14.08 -21.65 -1.83
CA PHE A 438 -14.92 -21.33 -0.69
C PHE A 438 -14.50 -22.11 0.57
N VAL A 439 -13.83 -21.43 1.50
CA VAL A 439 -13.41 -21.95 2.82
C VAL A 439 -13.75 -20.91 3.89
N PRO A 440 -14.83 -21.08 4.68
CA PRO A 440 -15.19 -20.21 5.78
C PRO A 440 -14.13 -20.18 6.90
N ARG A 441 -13.18 -19.23 6.82
CA ARG A 441 -12.12 -19.03 7.83
C ARG A 441 -11.72 -17.57 8.02
N PHE A 442 -11.14 -17.26 9.17
CA PHE A 442 -10.28 -16.09 9.31
C PHE A 442 -9.00 -16.24 8.46
N ILE A 443 -8.27 -15.14 8.26
CA ILE A 443 -6.90 -15.18 7.71
C ILE A 443 -6.00 -15.99 8.66
N ARG A 444 -5.05 -16.78 8.13
CA ARG A 444 -4.17 -17.66 8.92
C ARG A 444 -3.41 -16.86 10.00
N GLY A 445 -3.62 -17.21 11.27
CA GLY A 445 -3.09 -16.49 12.44
C GLY A 445 -3.91 -15.26 12.88
N SER A 446 -5.08 -15.01 12.30
CA SER A 446 -6.00 -13.94 12.72
C SER A 446 -7.23 -14.50 13.44
N THR A 447 -7.76 -13.73 14.38
CA THR A 447 -9.03 -13.99 15.09
C THR A 447 -10.08 -12.93 14.79
N THR A 448 -9.80 -11.99 13.89
CA THR A 448 -10.62 -10.78 13.65
C THR A 448 -10.85 -10.45 12.17
N GLN A 449 -9.95 -10.83 11.26
CA GLN A 449 -10.08 -10.56 9.83
C GLN A 449 -10.52 -11.82 9.07
N LEU A 450 -11.63 -11.73 8.34
CA LEU A 450 -12.11 -12.77 7.44
C LEU A 450 -11.26 -12.83 6.17
N SER A 451 -10.95 -14.05 5.71
CA SER A 451 -10.24 -14.31 4.45
C SER A 451 -11.19 -14.19 3.26
N ASN A 452 -10.67 -13.89 2.05
CA ASN A 452 -11.47 -13.89 0.82
C ASN A 452 -12.13 -15.26 0.54
N HIS A 453 -11.52 -16.38 0.94
CA HIS A 453 -12.18 -17.69 0.87
C HIS A 453 -13.49 -17.77 1.65
N ALA A 454 -13.66 -16.99 2.73
CA ALA A 454 -14.90 -16.97 3.51
C ALA A 454 -16.04 -16.25 2.78
N PHE A 455 -15.73 -15.45 1.76
CA PHE A 455 -16.70 -14.84 0.84
C PHE A 455 -16.83 -15.64 -0.47
N GLY A 456 -16.01 -16.68 -0.67
CA GLY A 456 -15.92 -17.38 -1.95
C GLY A 456 -15.33 -16.51 -3.06
N SER A 457 -14.46 -15.56 -2.71
CA SER A 457 -13.84 -14.57 -3.60
C SER A 457 -12.35 -14.83 -3.80
N ALA A 458 -11.87 -16.05 -3.52
CA ALA A 458 -10.48 -16.45 -3.77
C ALA A 458 -10.36 -17.96 -4.00
N PHE A 459 -9.25 -18.38 -4.61
CA PHE A 459 -8.86 -19.78 -4.75
C PHE A 459 -7.35 -19.98 -4.59
N ASP A 460 -6.96 -21.18 -4.15
CA ASP A 460 -5.57 -21.60 -3.96
C ASP A 460 -5.20 -22.69 -4.99
N VAL A 461 -4.00 -22.59 -5.59
CA VAL A 461 -3.41 -23.58 -6.50
C VAL A 461 -1.91 -23.72 -6.24
N ASN A 462 -1.36 -24.93 -6.39
CA ASN A 462 0.04 -25.26 -6.11
C ASN A 462 0.46 -24.94 -4.65
N ALA A 463 -0.41 -25.20 -3.67
CA ALA A 463 -0.15 -24.91 -2.26
C ALA A 463 1.09 -25.64 -1.70
N ASP A 464 1.28 -26.91 -2.06
CA ASP A 464 2.44 -27.71 -1.64
C ASP A 464 3.77 -27.14 -2.20
N GLU A 465 3.74 -26.52 -3.39
CA GLU A 465 4.91 -25.85 -3.94
C GLU A 465 5.08 -24.39 -3.46
N ASN A 466 4.00 -23.70 -3.08
CA ASN A 466 4.02 -22.27 -2.73
C ASN A 466 3.50 -22.01 -1.30
N PRO A 467 4.12 -22.58 -0.25
CA PRO A 467 3.64 -22.43 1.12
C PRO A 467 3.64 -20.97 1.59
N LEU A 468 2.54 -20.57 2.22
CA LEU A 468 2.28 -19.22 2.74
C LEU A 468 3.43 -18.66 3.60
N GLY A 469 4.05 -17.58 3.12
CA GLY A 469 5.21 -16.91 3.74
C GLY A 469 6.54 -17.18 3.01
N ALA A 470 6.62 -18.22 2.18
CA ALA A 470 7.76 -18.48 1.31
C ALA A 470 7.72 -17.65 0.02
N ARG A 471 8.88 -17.49 -0.62
CA ARG A 471 9.01 -16.85 -1.93
C ARG A 471 8.25 -17.65 -3.00
N PRO A 472 7.31 -17.06 -3.75
CA PRO A 472 6.59 -17.78 -4.80
C PRO A 472 7.54 -18.30 -5.88
N LYS A 473 7.28 -19.51 -6.39
CA LYS A 473 8.17 -20.22 -7.33
C LYS A 473 8.49 -19.38 -8.58
N LEU A 474 9.77 -19.33 -8.97
CA LEU A 474 10.25 -18.57 -10.13
C LEU A 474 9.85 -19.27 -11.44
N VAL A 475 9.72 -18.51 -12.53
CA VAL A 475 9.42 -19.04 -13.87
C VAL A 475 10.37 -20.19 -14.23
N GLY A 476 9.85 -21.25 -14.85
CA GLY A 476 10.61 -22.45 -15.20
C GLY A 476 10.87 -23.41 -14.03
N THR A 477 10.49 -23.09 -12.79
CA THR A 477 10.53 -24.04 -11.66
C THR A 477 9.17 -24.73 -11.46
N ARG A 478 9.18 -26.00 -11.04
CA ARG A 478 7.94 -26.77 -10.79
C ARG A 478 7.09 -26.05 -9.72
N GLY A 479 5.82 -25.80 -10.04
CA GLY A 479 4.86 -25.09 -9.19
C GLY A 479 4.77 -23.58 -9.44
N ALA A 480 5.52 -23.03 -10.40
CA ALA A 480 5.47 -21.60 -10.74
C ALA A 480 4.12 -21.18 -11.33
N VAL A 481 3.43 -20.29 -10.62
CA VAL A 481 2.16 -19.67 -11.08
C VAL A 481 2.36 -18.28 -11.69
N ARG A 482 3.60 -17.77 -11.76
CA ARG A 482 3.91 -16.39 -12.18
C ARG A 482 3.42 -16.05 -13.59
N GLU A 483 3.42 -17.02 -14.49
CA GLU A 483 2.90 -16.88 -15.86
C GLU A 483 1.36 -16.73 -15.93
N LEU A 484 0.64 -17.15 -14.88
CA LEU A 484 -0.82 -17.06 -14.80
C LEU A 484 -1.33 -15.65 -14.44
N VAL A 485 -0.53 -14.91 -13.65
CA VAL A 485 -0.94 -13.67 -13.00
C VAL A 485 -1.27 -12.52 -13.98
N PRO A 486 -0.58 -12.30 -15.10
CA PRO A 486 -0.96 -11.23 -16.04
C PRO A 486 -2.39 -11.38 -16.56
N ILE A 487 -2.84 -12.62 -16.79
CA ILE A 487 -4.22 -12.93 -17.18
C ILE A 487 -5.15 -12.85 -15.96
N ALA A 488 -4.72 -13.29 -14.77
CA ALA A 488 -5.50 -13.10 -13.54
C ALA A 488 -5.82 -11.62 -13.28
N ASN A 489 -4.81 -10.74 -13.41
CA ASN A 489 -4.95 -9.30 -13.25
C ASN A 489 -5.96 -8.72 -14.24
N LYS A 490 -5.91 -9.15 -15.51
CA LYS A 490 -6.85 -8.76 -16.58
C LYS A 490 -8.31 -9.14 -16.26
N HIS A 491 -8.54 -10.21 -15.49
CA HIS A 491 -9.87 -10.67 -15.03
C HIS A 491 -10.25 -10.15 -13.62
N GLY A 492 -9.54 -9.12 -13.12
CA GLY A 492 -9.84 -8.47 -11.84
C GLY A 492 -9.41 -9.25 -10.59
N PHE A 493 -8.51 -10.23 -10.74
CA PHE A 493 -7.89 -10.94 -9.62
C PHE A 493 -6.56 -10.30 -9.22
N TYR A 494 -6.28 -10.28 -7.91
CA TYR A 494 -4.99 -9.98 -7.33
C TYR A 494 -4.28 -11.28 -6.91
N TRP A 495 -2.97 -11.36 -7.09
CA TRP A 495 -2.17 -12.52 -6.70
C TRP A 495 -1.47 -12.32 -5.36
N GLY A 496 -1.66 -13.25 -4.43
CA GLY A 496 -1.10 -13.18 -3.08
C GLY A 496 0.42 -13.19 -3.02
N GLY A 497 1.10 -13.62 -4.09
CA GLY A 497 2.55 -13.50 -4.23
C GLY A 497 3.06 -12.05 -4.19
N HIS A 498 2.20 -11.04 -4.40
CA HIS A 498 2.52 -9.61 -4.25
C HIS A 498 2.37 -9.07 -2.81
N PHE A 499 1.92 -9.88 -1.83
CA PHE A 499 1.73 -9.46 -0.43
C PHE A 499 3.06 -9.24 0.32
N GLY A 500 3.57 -8.01 0.32
CA GLY A 500 4.94 -7.67 0.71
C GLY A 500 5.44 -8.01 2.13
N SER A 501 4.61 -8.45 3.09
CA SER A 501 5.09 -8.89 4.42
C SER A 501 4.96 -10.39 4.69
N ARG A 502 4.24 -11.11 3.83
CA ARG A 502 4.00 -12.56 3.88
C ARG A 502 3.41 -12.98 2.52
N PRO A 503 4.26 -13.26 1.52
CA PRO A 503 3.79 -13.65 0.20
C PRO A 503 2.94 -14.93 0.28
N ASP A 504 1.85 -14.97 -0.48
CA ASP A 504 0.92 -16.10 -0.54
C ASP A 504 0.88 -16.61 -1.99
N GLY A 505 1.94 -17.32 -2.38
CA GLY A 505 2.22 -17.63 -3.79
C GLY A 505 1.18 -18.52 -4.47
N MET A 506 0.41 -19.29 -3.69
CA MET A 506 -0.69 -20.14 -4.18
C MET A 506 -1.99 -19.35 -4.44
N HIS A 507 -2.13 -18.15 -3.88
CA HIS A 507 -3.42 -17.49 -3.66
C HIS A 507 -3.80 -16.52 -4.78
N PHE A 508 -5.03 -16.62 -5.27
CA PHE A 508 -5.65 -15.66 -6.19
C PHE A 508 -6.98 -15.17 -5.60
N GLU A 509 -7.12 -13.87 -5.36
CA GLU A 509 -8.33 -13.24 -4.81
C GLU A 509 -8.94 -12.20 -5.74
N ILE A 510 -10.25 -11.96 -5.66
CA ILE A 510 -10.91 -10.87 -6.39
C ILE A 510 -10.48 -9.53 -5.81
N ALA A 511 -9.99 -8.62 -6.65
CA ALA A 511 -9.84 -7.20 -6.35
C ALA A 511 -11.13 -6.43 -6.65
N PHE A 512 -11.76 -6.69 -7.81
CA PHE A 512 -13.00 -6.04 -8.25
C PHE A 512 -13.85 -6.94 -9.13
N ILE A 513 -15.15 -6.60 -9.24
CA ILE A 513 -16.11 -7.27 -10.13
C ILE A 513 -16.10 -6.60 -11.50
N GLN A 514 -16.23 -7.40 -12.56
CA GLN A 514 -16.32 -6.96 -13.96
C GLN A 514 -17.78 -6.92 -14.45
#